data_AF-A0A1C7E8H0-F1
#
_entry.id   AF-A0A1C7E8H0-F1
#
_cell.length_a   1.000
_cell.length_b   1.000
_cell.length_c   1.000
_cell.angle_alpha   90.00
_cell.angle_beta   90.00
_cell.angle_gamma   90.00
#
_symmetry.space_group_name_H-M   'P 1'
#
loop_
_entity.id
_entity.type
_entity.pdbx_description
1 polymer ?
#
loop_
_entity_poly.entity_id
_entity_poly.type
_entity_poly.pdbx_seq_one_letter_code
_entity_poly.pdbx_strand_id
1 'polypeptide(L)'
;MEFVYEWMGRIQFGVFLLAPLLLPWWLKRYIWLGFVAAGYLFYIAWGLYLQFAGTMEEYGTGFGMMILPYLAGISLFGYLLQKSAGPTEHNGSEE
;
A
#
# COMPACT_ATOMS: atom_id res chain seq x y z
N MET A 1 -21.72 12.96 21.03
CA MET A 1 -21.39 13.19 19.60
C MET A 1 -19.92 12.89 19.30
N GLU A 2 -18.95 13.23 20.16
CA GLU A 2 -17.52 12.94 19.96
C GLU A 2 -17.19 11.46 19.65
N PHE A 3 -17.84 10.51 20.32
CA PHE A 3 -17.63 9.08 20.09
C PHE A 3 -17.91 8.66 18.64
N VAL A 4 -18.97 9.19 18.02
CA VAL A 4 -19.33 8.85 16.64
C VAL A 4 -18.29 9.37 15.65
N TYR A 5 -17.72 10.56 15.89
CA TYR A 5 -16.68 11.15 15.05
C TYR A 5 -15.35 10.40 15.15
N GLU A 6 -14.96 9.96 16.34
CA GLU A 6 -13.77 9.10 16.49
C GLU A 6 -13.92 7.79 15.72
N TRP A 7 -15.10 7.15 15.80
CA TRP A 7 -15.37 5.91 15.07
C TRP A 7 -15.38 6.13 13.56
N MET A 8 -15.99 7.21 13.07
CA MET A 8 -15.94 7.57 11.65
C MET A 8 -14.50 7.78 11.16
N GLY A 9 -13.68 8.49 11.93
CA GLY A 9 -12.27 8.71 11.58
C GLY A 9 -11.47 7.41 11.47
N ARG A 10 -11.65 6.48 12.41
CA ARG A 10 -10.99 5.16 12.40
C ARG A 10 -11.43 4.31 11.21
N ILE A 11 -12.72 4.31 10.89
CA ILE A 11 -13.27 3.56 9.75
C ILE A 11 -12.73 4.15 8.44
N GLN A 12 -12.75 5.47 8.29
CA GLN A 12 -12.23 6.15 7.10
C GLN A 12 -10.75 5.83 6.91
N PHE A 13 -9.95 5.91 7.97
CA PHE A 13 -8.53 5.56 7.92
C PHE A 13 -8.31 4.09 7.52
N GLY A 14 -9.09 3.17 8.09
CA GLY A 14 -9.07 1.75 7.71
C GLY A 14 -9.40 1.52 6.23
N VAL A 15 -10.38 2.24 5.68
CA VAL A 15 -10.72 2.18 4.25
C VAL A 15 -9.57 2.71 3.40
N PHE A 16 -8.93 3.81 3.78
CA PHE A 16 -7.77 4.36 3.05
C PHE A 16 -6.55 3.42 3.06
N LEU A 17 -6.32 2.71 4.16
CA LEU A 17 -5.30 1.67 4.22
C LEU A 17 -5.65 0.51 3.30
N LEU A 18 -6.89 0.04 3.32
CA LEU A 18 -7.29 -1.12 2.51
C LEU A 18 -7.44 -0.81 1.02
N ALA A 19 -7.77 0.43 0.66
CA ALA A 19 -7.96 0.88 -0.72
C ALA A 19 -6.81 0.47 -1.69
N PRO A 20 -5.53 0.74 -1.40
CA PRO A 20 -4.43 0.34 -2.29
C PRO A 20 -4.28 -1.18 -2.46
N LEU A 21 -4.85 -2.00 -1.57
CA LEU A 21 -4.90 -3.47 -1.71
C LEU A 21 -6.16 -3.91 -2.48
N LEU A 22 -7.31 -3.32 -2.16
CA LEU A 22 -8.62 -3.64 -2.76
C LEU A 22 -8.69 -3.25 -4.23
N LEU A 23 -8.06 -2.15 -4.62
CA LEU A 23 -8.12 -1.60 -5.97
C LEU A 23 -7.43 -2.51 -7.01
N PRO A 24 -6.17 -2.97 -6.82
CA PRO A 24 -5.57 -3.98 -7.69
C PRO A 24 -6.26 -5.34 -7.61
N TRP A 25 -6.78 -5.73 -6.43
CA TRP A 25 -7.54 -6.97 -6.28
C TRP A 25 -8.79 -6.97 -7.16
N TRP A 26 -9.57 -5.88 -7.11
CA TRP A 26 -10.80 -5.74 -7.88
C TRP A 26 -10.55 -5.71 -9.39
N LEU A 27 -9.45 -5.09 -9.80
CA LEU A 27 -9.02 -5.06 -11.20
C LEU A 27 -8.30 -6.34 -11.66
N LYS A 28 -8.17 -7.36 -10.79
CA LYS A 28 -7.45 -8.63 -11.04
C LYS A 28 -6.00 -8.41 -11.49
N ARG A 29 -5.38 -7.36 -10.97
CA ARG A 29 -4.06 -6.86 -11.34
C ARG A 29 -3.01 -7.43 -10.38
N TYR A 30 -2.73 -8.74 -10.48
CA TYR A 30 -1.94 -9.47 -9.47
C TYR A 30 -0.48 -8.98 -9.29
N ILE A 31 0.18 -8.50 -10.35
CA ILE A 31 1.53 -7.90 -10.24
C ILE A 31 1.48 -6.63 -9.39
N TRP A 32 0.49 -5.77 -9.64
CA TRP A 32 0.28 -4.57 -8.85
C TRP A 32 -0.07 -4.91 -7.39
N LEU A 33 -0.95 -5.89 -7.18
CA LEU A 33 -1.30 -6.39 -5.85
C LEU A 33 -0.06 -6.88 -5.09
N GLY A 34 0.78 -7.69 -5.74
CA GLY A 34 2.02 -8.21 -5.15
C GLY A 34 2.98 -7.09 -4.76
N PHE A 35 3.10 -6.05 -5.60
CA PHE A 35 3.94 -4.89 -5.28
C PHE A 35 3.43 -4.10 -4.08
N VAL A 36 2.12 -3.83 -4.02
CA VAL A 36 1.52 -3.15 -2.86
C VAL A 36 1.66 -3.99 -1.60
N ALA A 37 1.44 -5.31 -1.68
CA ALA A 37 1.63 -6.22 -0.55
C ALA A 37 3.08 -6.24 -0.06
N ALA A 38 4.06 -6.24 -0.97
CA ALA A 38 5.47 -6.16 -0.62
C ALA A 38 5.81 -4.83 0.07
N GLY A 39 5.26 -3.71 -0.41
CA GLY A 39 5.41 -2.41 0.27
C GLY A 39 4.80 -2.41 1.67
N TYR A 40 3.65 -3.05 1.87
CA TYR A 40 3.09 -3.25 3.21
C TYR A 40 4.03 -4.00 4.15
N LEU A 41 4.60 -5.11 3.68
CA LEU A 41 5.57 -5.88 4.46
C LEU A 41 6.82 -5.06 4.78
N PHE A 42 7.32 -4.29 3.82
CA PHE A 42 8.49 -3.43 4.01
C PHE A 42 8.23 -2.34 5.05
N TYR A 43 7.05 -1.72 5.01
CA TYR A 43 6.67 -0.70 5.98
C TYR A 43 6.53 -1.28 7.40
N ILE A 44 5.94 -2.47 7.53
CA ILE A 44 5.87 -3.18 8.82
C ILE A 44 7.28 -3.53 9.31
N ALA A 45 8.15 -4.03 8.44
CA ALA A 45 9.54 -4.35 8.78
C ALA A 45 10.33 -3.11 9.24
N TRP A 46 10.10 -1.96 8.60
CA TRP A 46 10.67 -0.68 9.05
C TRP A 46 10.18 -0.32 10.46
N GLY A 47 8.87 -0.43 10.72
CA GLY A 47 8.32 -0.17 12.06
C GLY A 47 8.93 -1.09 13.12
N LEU A 48 9.08 -2.38 12.81
CA LEU A 48 9.78 -3.33 13.69
C LEU A 48 11.24 -2.94 13.90
N TYR A 49 11.94 -2.52 12.85
CA TYR A 49 13.32 -2.06 12.95
C TYR A 49 13.45 -0.86 13.90
N LEU A 50 12.58 0.14 13.80
CA LEU A 50 12.55 1.29 14.71
C LEU A 50 12.24 0.88 16.16
N GLN A 51 11.35 -0.10 16.34
CA GLN A 51 11.04 -0.67 17.64
C GLN A 51 12.26 -1.36 18.26
N PHE A 52 12.98 -2.20 17.50
CA PHE A 52 14.18 -2.89 17.96
C PHE A 52 15.37 -1.96 18.19
N ALA A 53 15.50 -0.90 17.38
CA ALA A 53 16.53 0.12 17.53
C ALA A 53 16.28 1.04 18.74
N GLY A 54 15.11 0.94 19.40
CA GLY A 54 14.75 1.79 20.52
C GLY A 54 14.47 3.25 20.13
N THR A 55 14.34 3.55 18.84
CA THR A 55 14.17 4.91 18.31
C THR A 55 12.70 5.24 18.00
N MET A 56 11.78 4.34 18.36
CA MET A 56 10.35 4.53 18.10
C MET A 56 9.74 5.73 18.83
N GLU A 57 10.25 6.09 20.01
CA GLU A 57 9.77 7.29 20.73
C GLU A 57 10.10 8.59 19.99
N GLU A 58 11.25 8.63 19.32
CA GLU A 58 11.74 9.82 18.63
C GLU A 58 11.17 9.93 17.20
N TYR A 59 11.09 8.81 16.48
CA TYR A 59 10.66 8.79 15.08
C TYR A 59 9.25 8.25 14.84
N GLY A 60 8.57 7.71 15.87
CA GLY A 60 7.28 7.02 15.72
C GLY A 60 6.16 7.90 15.16
N THR A 61 6.11 9.17 15.57
CA THR A 61 5.13 10.14 15.05
C THR A 61 5.40 10.43 13.56
N GLY A 62 6.66 10.65 13.19
CA GLY A 62 7.06 10.87 11.80
C GLY A 62 6.80 9.64 10.93
N PHE A 63 7.14 8.46 11.45
CA PHE A 63 6.85 7.18 10.82
C PHE A 63 5.35 7.03 10.54
N GLY A 64 4.50 7.20 11.55
CA GLY A 64 3.04 7.07 11.41
C GLY A 64 2.44 8.07 10.41
N MET A 65 2.95 9.31 10.36
CA MET A 65 2.52 10.30 9.37
C MET A 65 2.90 9.91 7.93
N MET A 66 3.99 9.16 7.75
CA MET A 66 4.46 8.71 6.43
C MET A 66 3.63 7.58 5.83
N ILE A 67 2.73 6.92 6.57
CA ILE A 67 1.98 5.77 6.05
C ILE A 67 1.15 6.11 4.81
N LEU A 68 0.45 7.24 4.83
CA LEU A 68 -0.41 7.67 3.72
C LEU A 68 0.40 8.01 2.46
N PRO A 69 1.40 8.91 2.49
CA PRO A 69 2.22 9.21 1.31
C PRO A 69 3.01 7.99 0.84
N TYR A 70 3.46 7.13 1.75
CA TYR A 70 4.12 5.86 1.41
C TYR A 70 3.19 4.94 0.62
N LEU A 71 1.98 4.70 1.10
CA LEU A 71 0.98 3.85 0.44
C LEU A 71 0.56 4.39 -0.92
N ALA A 72 0.38 5.72 -1.03
CA ALA A 72 0.11 6.37 -2.30
C ALA A 72 1.28 6.16 -3.29
N GLY A 73 2.52 6.31 -2.82
CA GLY A 73 3.73 6.11 -3.62
C GLY A 73 3.88 4.67 -4.14
N ILE A 74 3.78 3.67 -3.25
CA ILE A 74 3.89 2.26 -3.68
C ILE A 74 2.74 1.85 -4.60
N SER A 75 1.53 2.38 -4.39
CA SER A 75 0.37 2.06 -5.21
C SER A 75 0.54 2.66 -6.60
N LEU A 76 0.97 3.92 -6.71
CA LEU A 76 1.30 4.56 -7.98
C LEU A 76 2.42 3.80 -8.70
N PHE A 77 3.47 3.42 -7.99
CA PHE A 77 4.59 2.68 -8.58
C PHE A 77 4.15 1.29 -9.07
N GLY A 78 3.35 0.57 -8.29
CA GLY A 78 2.79 -0.72 -8.71
C GLY A 78 1.87 -0.61 -9.94
N TYR A 79 1.09 0.49 -10.04
CA TYR A 79 0.31 0.80 -11.23
C TYR A 79 1.21 1.07 -12.44
N LEU A 80 2.28 1.86 -12.28
CA LEU A 80 3.24 2.15 -13.34
C LEU A 80 3.97 0.89 -13.81
N LEU A 81 4.46 0.07 -12.88
CA LEU A 81 5.08 -1.23 -13.17
C LEU A 81 4.16 -2.12 -14.00
N GLN A 82 2.89 -2.19 -13.61
CA GLN A 82 1.93 -2.97 -14.36
C GLN A 82 1.60 -2.37 -15.72
N LYS A 83 1.54 -1.04 -15.83
CA LYS A 83 1.35 -0.36 -17.11
C LYS A 83 2.54 -0.62 -18.05
N SER A 84 3.76 -0.61 -17.53
CA SER A 84 4.96 -0.99 -18.31
C SER A 84 5.01 -2.48 -18.64
N ALA A 85 4.35 -3.33 -17.85
CA ALA A 85 4.19 -4.76 -18.12
C ALA A 85 2.99 -5.08 -19.04
N GLY A 86 2.36 -4.06 -19.64
CA GLY A 86 1.25 -4.24 -20.59
C GLY A 86 1.69 -4.91 -21.89
N PRO A 87 0.70 -5.49 -22.61
CA PRO A 87 0.68 -6.89 -22.98
C PRO A 87 1.90 -7.25 -23.82
N THR A 88 2.58 -8.35 -23.48
CA THR A 88 3.23 -9.14 -24.53
C THR A 88 2.12 -9.47 -25.51
N GLU A 89 2.14 -8.80 -26.66
CA GLU A 89 1.37 -9.19 -27.84
C GLU A 89 1.45 -10.70 -27.96
N HIS A 90 0.32 -11.36 -27.78
CA HIS A 90 0.11 -12.71 -28.28
C HIS A 90 -0.05 -12.60 -29.80
N ASN A 91 1.01 -12.20 -30.50
CA ASN A 91 1.14 -12.30 -31.95
C ASN A 91 2.15 -13.40 -32.24
N GLY A 92 1.63 -14.59 -32.53
CA GLY A 92 2.41 -15.78 -32.81
C GLY A 92 1.57 -17.02 -33.15
N SER A 93 0.75 -16.90 -34.20
CA SER A 93 0.29 -17.97 -35.11
C SER A 93 -0.43 -19.19 -34.52
N GLU A 94 -1.75 -19.09 -34.40
CA GLU A 94 -2.63 -20.17 -34.88
C GLU A 94 -3.04 -19.80 -36.31
N GLU A 95 -2.42 -20.44 -37.31
CA GLU A 95 -2.96 -20.84 -38.63
C GLU A 95 -1.82 -21.36 -39.53
#